data_AF-A0A4Y2T2L9-F1
#
_entry.id   AF-A0A4Y2T2L9-F1
#
_cell.length_a   1.000
_cell.length_b   1.000
_cell.length_c   1.000
_cell.angle_alpha   90.00
_cell.angle_beta   90.00
_cell.angle_gamma   90.00
#
_symmetry.space_group_name_H-M   'P 1'
#
loop_
_entity.id
_entity.type
_entity.pdbx_description
1 polymer ?
#
loop_
_entity_poly.entity_id
_entity_poly.type
_entity_poly.pdbx_seq_one_letter_code
_entity_poly.pdbx_strand_id
1 'polypeptide(L)'
;MRTFITREFSKKLKLNVIRKESLSVYAFGAKQAEEQSYNVVQIKLENRDEPSLHIELEALGTEQISATTLPVPNINVSKAFNKLKNLQLADCDKNKNISILIGVAYYYEIVSGRLKQLNDKLVATETIFDWCLQGYIGLTNDLLSLKIVVDERNISD
;
A
#
# COMPACT_ATOMS: atom_id res chain seq x y z
N MET A 1 8.66 -10.72 -1.77
CA MET A 1 8.46 -9.51 -2.61
C MET A 1 9.15 -8.35 -1.92
N ARG A 2 9.90 -7.51 -2.65
CA ARG A 2 10.52 -6.29 -2.10
C ARG A 2 9.48 -5.18 -1.93
N THR A 3 9.81 -4.20 -1.10
CA THR A 3 9.04 -2.97 -0.94
C THR A 3 9.56 -1.92 -1.93
N PHE A 4 8.66 -1.16 -2.54
CA PHE A 4 8.97 -0.11 -3.50
C PHE A 4 8.28 1.20 -3.14
N ILE A 5 8.93 2.31 -3.48
CA ILE A 5 8.38 3.67 -3.41
C ILE A 5 8.66 4.39 -4.73
N THR A 6 7.73 5.23 -5.19
CA THR A 6 8.00 6.05 -6.37
C THR A 6 9.06 7.11 -6.05
N ARG A 7 9.99 7.35 -6.97
CA ARG A 7 11.03 8.36 -6.81
C ARG A 7 10.45 9.76 -6.60
N GLU A 8 9.33 10.07 -7.26
CA GLU A 8 8.57 11.29 -7.05
C GLU A 8 8.13 11.43 -5.58
N PHE A 9 7.48 10.40 -5.02
CA PHE A 9 6.97 10.45 -3.66
C PHE A 9 8.10 10.46 -2.62
N SER A 10 9.17 9.70 -2.85
CA SER A 10 10.36 9.73 -2.01
C SER A 10 11.01 11.12 -1.94
N LYS A 11 11.12 11.82 -3.09
CA LYS A 11 11.62 13.21 -3.13
C LYS A 11 10.66 14.17 -2.43
N LYS A 12 9.36 14.00 -2.63
CA LYS A 12 8.33 14.84 -1.99
C LYS A 12 8.39 14.75 -0.47
N LEU A 13 8.61 13.55 0.07
CA LEU A 13 8.80 13.28 1.50
C LEU A 13 10.24 13.58 2.00
N LYS A 14 11.13 14.07 1.13
CA LYS A 14 12.54 14.35 1.46
C LYS A 14 13.26 13.17 2.14
N LEU A 15 12.96 11.94 1.73
CA LEU A 15 13.56 10.75 2.35
C LEU A 15 15.04 10.62 2.01
N ASN A 16 15.85 10.30 3.01
CA ASN A 16 17.27 10.08 2.84
C ASN A 16 17.54 8.71 2.20
N VAL A 17 18.45 8.70 1.23
CA VAL A 17 18.99 7.46 0.67
C VAL A 17 19.98 6.87 1.66
N ILE A 18 19.66 5.70 2.20
CA ILE A 18 20.50 5.02 3.19
C ILE A 18 21.56 4.13 2.53
N ARG A 19 21.28 3.60 1.33
CA ARG A 19 22.24 2.84 0.51
C ARG A 19 21.77 2.73 -0.94
N LYS A 20 22.61 2.13 -1.78
CA LYS A 20 22.24 1.68 -3.14
C LYS A 20 22.27 0.16 -3.20
N GLU A 21 21.30 -0.43 -3.88
CA GLU A 21 21.24 -1.86 -4.17
C GLU A 21 21.13 -2.08 -5.68
N SER A 22 21.90 -3.04 -6.21
CA SER A 22 21.70 -3.56 -7.57
C SER A 22 20.82 -4.80 -7.53
N LEU A 23 19.79 -4.85 -8.36
CA LEU A 23 18.99 -6.04 -8.58
C LEU A 23 19.11 -6.49 -10.04
N SER A 24 19.42 -7.75 -10.22
CA SER A 24 19.35 -8.43 -11.52
C SER A 24 17.95 -8.98 -11.70
N VAL A 25 17.17 -8.38 -12.60
CA VAL A 25 15.80 -8.80 -12.92
C VAL A 25 15.83 -9.72 -14.13
N TYR A 26 15.33 -10.94 -13.94
CA TYR A 26 15.07 -11.87 -15.04
C TYR A 26 13.61 -11.76 -15.44
N ALA A 27 13.35 -11.17 -16.62
CA ALA A 27 12.04 -11.29 -17.24
C ALA A 27 11.82 -12.75 -17.69
N PHE A 28 10.57 -13.23 -17.65
CA PHE A 28 10.24 -14.59 -18.07
C PHE A 28 10.66 -14.82 -19.52
N GLY A 29 11.51 -15.83 -19.76
CA GLY A 29 12.08 -16.13 -21.08
C GLY A 29 13.32 -15.31 -21.48
N ALA A 30 13.80 -14.41 -20.62
CA ALA A 30 15.03 -13.66 -20.88
C ALA A 30 16.28 -14.56 -20.76
N LYS A 31 17.21 -14.41 -21.71
CA LYS A 31 18.50 -15.12 -21.71
C LYS A 31 19.55 -14.46 -20.80
N GLN A 32 19.37 -13.19 -20.47
CA GLN A 32 20.26 -12.41 -19.62
C GLN A 32 19.42 -11.56 -18.67
N ALA A 33 19.95 -11.30 -17.48
CA ALA A 33 19.33 -10.40 -16.53
C ALA A 33 19.56 -8.94 -16.93
N GLU A 34 18.58 -8.09 -16.66
CA GLU A 34 18.79 -6.65 -16.64
C GLU A 34 19.18 -6.24 -15.22
N GLU A 35 20.38 -5.69 -15.06
CA GLU A 35 20.81 -5.15 -13.77
C GLU A 35 20.34 -3.71 -13.64
N GLN A 36 19.57 -3.43 -12.59
CA GLN A 36 19.10 -2.10 -12.27
C GLN A 36 19.56 -1.72 -10.87
N SER A 37 20.12 -0.51 -10.74
CA SER A 37 20.49 0.07 -9.45
C SER A 37 19.35 0.92 -8.88
N TYR A 38 19.08 0.71 -7.60
CA TYR A 38 18.02 1.37 -6.85
C TYR A 38 18.62 2.10 -5.64
N ASN A 39 18.10 3.30 -5.38
CA ASN A 39 18.29 3.94 -4.09
C ASN A 39 17.37 3.26 -3.07
N VAL A 40 17.91 2.87 -1.94
CA VAL A 40 17.12 2.39 -0.80
C VAL A 40 16.89 3.56 0.14
N VAL A 41 15.65 3.76 0.55
CA VAL A 41 15.25 4.76 1.54
C VAL A 41 14.58 4.09 2.74
N GLN A 42 14.70 4.70 3.92
CA GLN A 42 13.95 4.29 5.11
C GLN A 42 12.66 5.11 5.19
N ILE A 43 11.55 4.45 5.50
CA ILE A 43 10.23 5.05 5.62
C ILE A 43 9.66 4.65 6.97
N LYS A 44 9.12 5.62 7.70
CA LYS A 44 8.25 5.37 8.85
C LYS A 44 6.81 5.63 8.43
N LEU A 45 5.95 4.63 8.58
CA LEU A 45 4.52 4.78 8.39
C LEU A 45 3.84 4.68 9.75
N GLU A 46 2.95 5.63 10.05
CA GLU A 46 2.22 5.71 11.31
C GLU A 46 0.72 5.69 11.05
N ASN A 47 -0.04 5.13 11.99
CA ASN A 47 -1.49 5.31 11.99
C ASN A 47 -1.83 6.78 12.21
N ARG A 48 -2.78 7.29 11.42
CA ARG A 48 -3.20 8.70 11.46
C ARG A 48 -3.76 9.12 12.81
N ASP A 49 -4.50 8.23 13.46
CA ASP A 49 -5.25 8.51 14.69
C ASP A 49 -4.55 7.95 15.94
N GLU A 50 -3.66 6.96 15.79
CA GLU A 50 -2.85 6.39 16.86
C GLU A 50 -1.36 6.26 16.46
N PRO A 51 -0.54 7.33 16.52
CA PRO A 51 0.85 7.32 16.03
C PRO A 51 1.79 6.31 16.72
N SER A 52 1.42 5.78 17.89
CA SER A 52 2.14 4.67 18.52
C SER A 52 2.09 3.39 17.69
N LEU A 53 1.05 3.20 16.87
CA LEU A 53 0.98 2.14 15.87
C LEU A 53 1.75 2.57 14.64
N HIS A 54 2.95 2.02 14.48
CA HIS A 54 3.84 2.38 13.38
C HIS A 54 4.71 1.21 12.94
N ILE A 55 5.31 1.36 11.76
CA ILE A 55 6.28 0.43 11.20
C ILE A 55 7.38 1.21 10.48
N GLU A 56 8.60 0.70 10.56
CA GLU A 56 9.72 1.17 9.76
C GLU A 56 10.04 0.15 8.67
N LEU A 57 10.18 0.63 7.44
CA LEU A 57 10.42 -0.20 6.27
C LEU A 57 11.44 0.41 5.33
N GLU A 58 12.17 -0.47 4.65
CA GLU A 58 13.10 -0.08 3.61
C GLU A 58 12.47 -0.29 2.25
N ALA A 59 12.54 0.72 1.40
CA ALA A 59 11.92 0.70 0.08
C ALA A 59 12.91 1.04 -1.02
N LEU A 60 12.80 0.34 -2.14
CA LEU A 60 13.54 0.61 -3.37
C LEU A 60 12.85 1.72 -4.16
N GLY A 61 13.58 2.78 -4.47
CA GLY A 61 13.10 3.90 -5.28
C GLY A 61 12.99 3.54 -6.77
N THR A 62 11.77 3.44 -7.29
CA THR A 62 11.46 3.17 -8.69
C THR A 62 10.75 4.34 -9.37
N GLU A 63 10.86 4.47 -10.69
CA GLU A 63 10.06 5.48 -11.43
C GLU A 63 8.58 5.11 -11.45
N GLN A 64 8.28 3.82 -11.56
CA GLN A 64 6.92 3.31 -11.66
C GLN A 64 6.79 1.99 -10.88
N ILE A 65 5.73 1.90 -10.07
CA ILE A 65 5.37 0.67 -9.33
C ILE A 65 4.45 -0.20 -10.17
N SER A 66 3.47 0.40 -10.85
CA SER A 66 2.48 -0.32 -11.65
C SER A 66 2.22 0.40 -12.98
N ALA A 67 2.17 -0.37 -14.06
CA ALA A 67 1.71 0.07 -15.38
C ALA A 67 0.19 0.34 -15.43
N THR A 68 -0.55 -0.17 -14.43
CA THR A 68 -2.00 -0.10 -14.36
C THR A 68 -2.44 0.65 -13.10
N THR A 69 -3.52 1.41 -13.23
CA THR A 69 -4.13 2.08 -12.08
C THR A 69 -5.03 1.12 -11.30
N LEU A 70 -5.09 1.27 -9.98
CA LEU A 70 -6.02 0.45 -9.20
C LEU A 70 -7.45 0.95 -9.40
N PRO A 71 -8.42 0.05 -9.65
CA PRO A 71 -9.81 0.45 -9.70
C PRO A 71 -10.21 0.97 -8.32
N VAL A 72 -10.81 2.16 -8.30
CA VAL A 72 -11.41 2.72 -7.09
C VAL A 72 -12.91 2.59 -7.24
N PRO A 73 -13.61 1.88 -6.33
CA PRO A 73 -15.06 1.76 -6.40
C PRO A 73 -15.71 3.14 -6.43
N ASN A 74 -16.60 3.38 -7.39
CA ASN A 74 -17.37 4.63 -7.47
C ASN A 74 -18.55 4.67 -6.48
N ILE A 75 -18.45 3.92 -5.38
CA ILE A 75 -19.53 3.66 -4.44
C ILE A 75 -19.03 4.00 -3.05
N ASN A 76 -19.88 4.65 -2.26
CA ASN A 76 -19.61 4.82 -0.84
C ASN A 76 -19.78 3.45 -0.16
N VAL A 77 -18.67 2.72 -0.02
CA VAL A 77 -18.68 1.35 0.48
C VAL A 77 -19.23 1.26 1.91
N SER A 78 -18.94 2.25 2.75
CA SER A 78 -19.48 2.35 4.11
C SER A 78 -21.01 2.49 4.13
N LYS A 79 -21.60 3.18 3.15
CA LYS A 79 -23.07 3.23 2.98
C LYS A 79 -23.64 1.94 2.40
N ALA A 80 -22.92 1.30 1.47
CA ALA A 80 -23.37 0.08 0.81
C ALA A 80 -23.40 -1.13 1.75
N PHE A 81 -22.51 -1.19 2.74
CA PHE A 81 -22.41 -2.31 3.67
C PHE A 81 -22.66 -1.87 5.11
N ASN A 82 -23.86 -2.16 5.65
CA ASN A 82 -24.21 -1.87 7.05
C ASN A 82 -23.18 -2.44 8.06
N LYS A 83 -22.53 -3.56 7.73
CA LYS A 83 -21.47 -4.18 8.53
C LYS A 83 -20.21 -3.29 8.69
N LEU A 84 -20.06 -2.25 7.88
CA LEU A 84 -18.95 -1.27 7.92
C LEU A 84 -19.27 -0.01 8.73
N LYS A 85 -20.50 0.18 9.22
CA LYS A 85 -20.93 1.44 9.86
C LYS A 85 -20.09 1.89 11.06
N ASN A 86 -19.33 0.97 11.68
CA ASN A 86 -18.46 1.24 12.82
C ASN A 86 -16.99 0.85 12.55
N LEU A 87 -16.63 0.61 11.28
CA LEU A 87 -15.23 0.35 10.92
C LEU A 87 -14.63 1.60 10.29
N GLN A 88 -13.51 2.02 10.85
CA GLN A 88 -12.66 3.01 10.21
C GLN A 88 -11.92 2.34 9.06
N LEU A 89 -12.04 2.89 7.85
CA LEU A 89 -11.36 2.36 6.67
C LEU A 89 -10.05 3.10 6.43
N ALA A 90 -9.00 2.35 6.11
CA ALA A 90 -7.72 2.88 5.68
C ALA A 90 -7.81 3.54 4.28
N ASP A 91 -8.78 3.08 3.48
CA ASP A 91 -8.99 3.41 2.07
C ASP A 91 -10.09 4.47 1.91
N CYS A 92 -9.74 5.75 2.09
CA CYS A 92 -10.66 6.89 1.93
C CYS A 92 -10.36 7.80 0.71
N ASP A 93 -9.32 7.50 -0.06
CA ASP A 93 -8.87 8.31 -1.20
C ASP A 93 -9.26 7.69 -2.55
N LYS A 94 -9.67 8.57 -3.47
CA LYS A 94 -9.98 8.24 -4.86
C LYS A 94 -8.75 8.19 -5.76
N ASN A 95 -7.56 8.49 -5.24
CA ASN A 95 -6.32 8.36 -5.97
C ASN A 95 -6.10 6.92 -6.44
N LYS A 96 -5.80 6.75 -7.73
CA LYS A 96 -5.62 5.44 -8.36
C LYS A 96 -4.15 5.04 -8.50
N ASN A 97 -3.25 5.96 -8.20
CA ASN A 97 -1.81 5.76 -8.30
C ASN A 97 -1.27 5.15 -7.00
N ILE A 98 -0.33 4.22 -7.14
CA ILE A 98 0.33 3.58 -6.02
C ILE A 98 1.65 4.31 -5.78
N SER A 99 1.78 4.97 -4.63
CA SER A 99 3.02 5.64 -4.23
C SER A 99 4.00 4.70 -3.52
N ILE A 100 3.47 3.72 -2.76
CA ILE A 100 4.24 2.73 -2.00
C ILE A 100 3.62 1.35 -2.23
N LEU A 101 4.46 0.36 -2.53
CA LEU A 101 4.10 -1.05 -2.55
C LEU A 101 4.87 -1.75 -1.43
N ILE A 102 4.16 -2.27 -0.44
CA ILE A 102 4.78 -2.95 0.70
C ILE A 102 4.98 -4.43 0.38
N GLY A 103 6.21 -4.90 0.53
CA GLY A 103 6.56 -6.30 0.37
C GLY A 103 5.99 -7.18 1.48
N VAL A 104 5.71 -8.44 1.17
CA VAL A 104 5.14 -9.43 2.13
C VAL A 104 5.99 -9.66 3.38
N ALA A 105 7.27 -9.28 3.38
CA ALA A 105 8.13 -9.37 4.57
C ALA A 105 7.56 -8.60 5.76
N TYR A 106 6.89 -7.47 5.49
CA TYR A 106 6.27 -6.62 6.51
C TYR A 106 4.81 -7.00 6.80
N TYR A 107 4.28 -8.06 6.16
CA TYR A 107 2.86 -8.39 6.25
C TYR A 107 2.43 -8.71 7.69
N TYR A 108 3.26 -9.48 8.41
CA TYR A 108 2.96 -9.90 9.78
C TYR A 108 2.95 -8.74 10.78
N GLU A 109 3.75 -7.70 10.52
CA GLU A 109 3.78 -6.48 11.35
C GLU A 109 2.59 -5.56 11.08
N ILE A 110 2.05 -5.59 9.85
CA ILE A 110 0.96 -4.71 9.43
C ILE A 110 -0.42 -5.33 9.71
N VAL A 111 -0.60 -6.63 9.49
CA VAL A 111 -1.91 -7.29 9.54
C VAL A 111 -2.12 -7.97 10.89
N SER A 112 -3.20 -7.62 11.61
CA SER A 112 -3.47 -8.17 12.94
C SER A 112 -4.03 -9.60 12.93
N GLY A 113 -4.47 -10.07 11.75
CA GLY A 113 -5.17 -11.35 11.58
C GLY A 113 -6.68 -11.28 11.84
N ARG A 114 -7.22 -10.14 12.30
CA ARG A 114 -8.67 -9.96 12.43
C ARG A 114 -9.30 -9.74 11.05
N LEU A 115 -10.29 -10.57 10.74
CA LEU A 115 -11.04 -10.54 9.49
C LEU A 115 -12.54 -10.34 9.78
N LYS A 116 -13.20 -9.54 8.94
CA LYS A 116 -14.66 -9.38 8.95
C LYS A 116 -15.23 -9.67 7.56
N GLN A 117 -15.89 -10.80 7.43
CA GLN A 117 -16.57 -11.15 6.19
C GLN A 117 -17.81 -10.27 5.98
N LEU A 118 -17.82 -9.53 4.87
CA LEU A 118 -18.94 -8.66 4.51
C LEU A 118 -19.96 -9.44 3.68
N ASN A 119 -19.49 -10.18 2.68
CA ASN A 119 -20.26 -11.12 1.85
C ASN A 119 -19.34 -12.27 1.35
N ASP A 120 -19.84 -13.10 0.44
CA ASP A 120 -19.13 -14.27 -0.08
C ASP A 120 -17.82 -13.94 -0.83
N LYS A 121 -17.64 -12.69 -1.27
CA LYS A 121 -16.50 -12.27 -2.09
C LYS A 121 -15.76 -11.04 -1.55
N LEU A 122 -16.15 -10.52 -0.39
CA LEU A 122 -15.62 -9.28 0.18
C LEU A 122 -15.35 -9.46 1.68
N VAL A 123 -14.12 -9.15 2.07
CA VAL A 123 -13.65 -9.22 3.46
C VAL A 123 -12.98 -7.89 3.84
N ALA A 124 -13.20 -7.44 5.07
CA ALA A 124 -12.38 -6.41 5.67
C ALA A 124 -11.27 -7.07 6.49
N THR A 125 -10.03 -6.68 6.26
CA THR A 125 -8.85 -7.13 7.00
C THR A 125 -8.35 -5.98 7.84
N GLU A 126 -8.18 -6.21 9.13
CA GLU A 126 -7.65 -5.19 10.00
C GLU A 126 -6.12 -5.11 9.91
N THR A 127 -5.63 -3.88 9.88
CA THR A 127 -4.20 -3.55 9.89
C THR A 127 -3.89 -2.54 10.99
N ILE A 128 -2.60 -2.29 11.23
CA ILE A 128 -2.16 -1.20 12.10
C ILE A 128 -2.62 0.18 11.60
N PHE A 129 -3.06 0.31 10.34
CA PHE A 129 -3.56 1.54 9.71
C PHE A 129 -5.07 1.55 9.50
N ASP A 130 -5.82 0.80 10.32
CA ASP A 130 -7.27 0.54 10.21
C ASP A 130 -7.65 -0.58 9.24
N TRP A 131 -8.95 -0.67 8.91
CA TRP A 131 -9.52 -1.76 8.14
C TRP A 131 -9.35 -1.52 6.65
N CYS A 132 -8.72 -2.48 5.97
CA CYS A 132 -8.59 -2.50 4.51
C CYS A 132 -9.59 -3.48 3.90
N LEU A 133 -10.25 -3.08 2.82
CA LEU A 133 -11.16 -3.96 2.10
C LEU A 133 -10.43 -4.80 1.05
N GLN A 134 -10.84 -6.06 0.90
CA GLN A 134 -10.24 -7.00 -0.03
C GLN A 134 -11.32 -7.84 -0.72
N GLY A 135 -11.18 -8.01 -2.02
CA GLY A 135 -12.06 -8.85 -2.84
C GLY A 135 -12.97 -8.06 -3.76
N TYR A 136 -14.16 -8.60 -4.03
CA TYR A 136 -15.05 -8.14 -5.08
C TYR A 136 -16.33 -7.51 -4.52
N ILE A 137 -16.60 -6.26 -4.92
CA ILE A 137 -17.76 -5.50 -4.43
C ILE A 137 -19.06 -5.82 -5.18
N GLY A 138 -19.04 -6.53 -6.32
CA GLY A 138 -20.26 -7.00 -6.98
C GLY A 138 -21.05 -5.96 -7.76
N LEU A 139 -20.81 -4.68 -7.50
CA LEU A 139 -21.56 -3.56 -8.07
C LEU A 139 -20.83 -2.95 -9.30
N THR A 140 -19.54 -3.25 -9.45
CA THR A 140 -18.66 -2.94 -10.59
C THR A 140 -17.64 -4.08 -10.72
N ASN A 141 -16.93 -4.19 -11.86
CA ASN A 141 -15.81 -5.14 -12.06
C ASN A 141 -14.55 -4.80 -11.22
N ASP A 142 -14.71 -4.05 -10.12
CA ASP A 142 -13.60 -3.51 -9.34
C ASP A 142 -13.14 -4.54 -8.29
N LEU A 143 -11.88 -4.96 -8.41
CA LEU A 143 -11.15 -5.72 -7.40
C LEU A 143 -10.55 -4.76 -6.39
N LEU A 144 -10.86 -4.96 -5.12
CA LEU A 144 -10.19 -4.27 -4.02
C LEU A 144 -8.97 -5.06 -3.56
N SER A 145 -7.83 -4.37 -3.55
CA SER A 145 -6.61 -4.80 -2.88
C SER A 145 -6.45 -4.02 -1.57
N LEU A 146 -5.63 -4.53 -0.66
CA LEU A 146 -5.23 -3.81 0.55
C LEU A 146 -4.64 -2.45 0.15
N LYS A 147 -5.36 -1.37 0.46
CA LYS A 147 -5.01 -0.01 0.08
C LYS A 147 -5.04 0.86 1.32
N ILE A 148 -3.90 1.48 1.62
CA ILE A 148 -3.78 2.44 2.72
C ILE A 148 -3.54 3.81 2.10
N VAL A 149 -4.29 4.80 2.56
CA VAL A 149 -4.08 6.19 2.16
C VAL A 149 -3.13 6.83 3.15
N VAL A 150 -2.00 7.29 2.64
CA VAL A 150 -1.02 8.03 3.43
C VAL A 150 -1.36 9.51 3.34
N ASP A 151 -1.69 10.13 4.48
CA ASP A 151 -1.84 11.59 4.57
C ASP A 151 -0.45 12.23 4.58
N GLU A 152 -0.30 13.34 3.87
CA GLU A 152 0.99 14.01 3.62
C GLU A 152 1.33 15.05 4.70
N ARG A 153 0.65 15.03 5.87
CA ARG A 153 0.76 16.11 6.86
C ARG A 153 1.92 15.97 7.83
N ASN A 154 2.78 17.01 7.79
CA ASN A 154 3.79 17.49 8.75
C ASN A 154 5.02 16.60 9.03
N ILE A 155 5.94 16.56 8.07
CA ILE A 155 7.37 16.54 8.42
C ILE A 155 7.68 17.94 8.96
N SER A 156 7.52 18.11 10.27
CA SER A 156 8.08 19.27 10.98
C SER A 156 9.59 19.14 10.94
N ASP A 157 10.28 20.24 10.61
CA ASP A 157 11.73 20.36 10.78
C ASP A 157 12.15 20.12 12.24
#